data_AF-A0A1Q2HRW6-F1
#
_entry.id   AF-A0A1Q2HRW6-F1
#
_cell.length_a   1.000
_cell.length_b   1.000
_cell.length_c   1.000
_cell.angle_alpha   90.00
_cell.angle_beta   90.00
_cell.angle_gamma   90.00
#
_symmetry.space_group_name_H-M   'P 1'
#
loop_
_entity.id
_entity.type
_entity.pdbx_description
1 polymer ?
#
loop_
_entity_poly.entity_id
_entity_poly.type
_entity_poly.pdbx_seq_one_letter_code
_entity_poly.pdbx_strand_id
1 'polypeptide(L)'
;MKRFSAAAAIILTGLACFAKSAELPESSGFEISFKADFGQGRDIGLIMFSGENAPAFSSTKPAAENALGIGFQCEEKDDRQKRSSIFLTSSGLILENRPSPLKFDRTREFEIKLTPVCGGRNITLSIDGKKHSFYTDYFLPDAVYPLSRLKFSEKAVIRDFAVKKTGRGFHNSKPAEVSWKGSGYWNRSSKTLRLPKSLEGIGRVTLDWKLIPKDDPWDRVNRLFSEQAGKSFEIARIITSYNEAGGRWKQDITPLAKLLTGERKLKMQVDGNFGWQITLRYYKGEGREIPRKIVPLWNGKFRYGPPGVKGLEGIEPKEVKLPDWAERAEFFSIFTGHGWKGNKGRGAEFIRKWRKLSAGGKEFMSYLWEDESEFNPIDHQGGTWHIDRAGWRPGCLVRPWIVDVPAEAGKTLKLDYTAEPYSANFKKDSQGRGYHAQHFAASCLLVYD
;
A
#
# COMPACT_ATOMS: atom_id res chain seq x y z
N MET A 1 -11.91 -4.76 -46.30
CA MET A 1 -12.27 -6.12 -45.84
C MET A 1 -11.04 -7.02 -46.02
N LYS A 2 -10.72 -7.89 -45.04
CA LYS A 2 -9.46 -8.68 -44.84
C LYS A 2 -8.40 -7.93 -44.01
N ARG A 3 -7.87 -8.41 -42.88
CA ARG A 3 -7.89 -9.73 -42.19
C ARG A 3 -8.02 -9.50 -40.68
N PHE A 4 -8.89 -10.26 -40.03
CA PHE A 4 -8.82 -10.50 -38.59
C PHE A 4 -7.47 -11.17 -38.28
N SER A 5 -6.61 -10.51 -37.52
CA SER A 5 -5.46 -11.18 -36.91
C SER A 5 -6.01 -12.01 -35.75
N ALA A 6 -6.03 -13.34 -35.94
CA ALA A 6 -6.29 -14.28 -34.87
C ALA A 6 -5.33 -13.98 -33.70
N ALA A 7 -5.88 -13.83 -32.49
CA ALA A 7 -5.09 -13.82 -31.28
C ALA A 7 -4.46 -15.21 -31.15
N ALA A 8 -3.15 -15.32 -31.37
CA ALA A 8 -2.43 -16.54 -31.05
C ALA A 8 -2.41 -16.69 -29.52
N ALA A 9 -3.37 -17.45 -28.98
CA ALA A 9 -3.24 -18.01 -27.65
C ALA A 9 -2.20 -19.12 -27.75
N ILE A 10 -1.09 -19.00 -27.01
CA ILE A 10 -0.18 -20.13 -26.84
C ILE A 10 -0.85 -21.03 -25.80
N ILE A 11 -1.45 -22.12 -26.27
CA ILE A 11 -2.05 -23.16 -25.42
C ILE A 11 -1.00 -24.27 -25.28
N LEU A 12 -0.39 -24.38 -24.10
CA LEU A 12 0.51 -25.48 -23.76
C LEU A 12 -0.24 -26.46 -22.85
N THR A 13 -0.82 -27.51 -23.43
CA THR A 13 -1.48 -28.59 -22.68
C THR A 13 -0.46 -29.68 -22.33
N GLY A 14 -0.17 -29.86 -21.04
CA GLY A 14 0.70 -30.94 -20.54
C GLY A 14 1.26 -30.68 -19.14
N LEU A 15 1.77 -31.72 -18.48
CA LEU A 15 2.54 -31.59 -17.23
C LEU A 15 3.87 -30.91 -17.56
N ALA A 16 4.12 -29.70 -17.04
CA ALA A 16 5.36 -28.98 -17.33
C ALA A 16 6.00 -28.43 -16.05
N CYS A 17 7.18 -28.96 -15.70
CA CYS A 17 8.13 -28.25 -14.86
C CYS A 17 8.92 -27.30 -15.77
N PHE A 18 8.63 -25.99 -15.73
CA PHE A 18 9.36 -25.01 -16.53
C PHE A 18 10.75 -24.72 -15.94
N ALA A 19 11.74 -25.56 -16.26
CA ALA A 19 13.14 -25.17 -16.06
C ALA A 19 13.53 -24.01 -17.01
N LYS A 20 12.90 -23.94 -18.19
CA LYS A 20 13.09 -22.89 -19.22
C LYS A 20 11.97 -21.85 -19.16
N SER A 21 12.29 -20.60 -19.48
CA SER A 21 11.31 -19.51 -19.55
C SER A 21 10.40 -19.63 -20.78
N ALA A 22 9.14 -19.22 -20.64
CA ALA A 22 8.21 -19.06 -21.75
C ALA A 22 8.19 -17.59 -22.22
N GLU A 23 8.06 -17.37 -23.53
CA GLU A 23 7.93 -16.03 -24.09
C GLU A 23 6.53 -15.46 -23.83
N LEU A 24 6.49 -14.18 -23.46
CA LEU A 24 5.26 -13.42 -23.32
C LEU A 24 4.97 -12.66 -24.62
N PRO A 25 3.69 -12.53 -25.01
CA PRO A 25 3.33 -11.77 -26.19
C PRO A 25 3.69 -10.30 -25.98
N GLU A 26 4.26 -9.66 -27.00
CA GLU A 26 4.51 -8.22 -26.97
C GLU A 26 3.18 -7.46 -26.80
N SER A 27 2.94 -7.00 -25.58
CA SER A 27 1.68 -6.39 -25.18
C SER A 27 1.83 -5.56 -23.92
N SER A 28 0.95 -4.57 -23.78
CA SER A 28 0.79 -3.79 -22.56
C SER A 28 0.02 -4.55 -21.48
N GLY A 29 -0.79 -5.54 -21.86
CA GLY A 29 -1.55 -6.39 -20.95
C GLY A 29 -1.79 -7.80 -21.49
N PHE A 30 -1.89 -8.75 -20.55
CA PHE A 30 -2.12 -10.15 -20.81
C PHE A 30 -2.79 -10.84 -19.60
N GLU A 31 -3.34 -12.01 -19.85
CA GLU A 31 -3.95 -12.89 -18.87
C GLU A 31 -3.18 -14.22 -18.89
N ILE A 32 -2.82 -14.70 -17.70
CA ILE A 32 -2.14 -15.99 -17.50
C ILE A 32 -3.12 -16.90 -16.78
N SER A 33 -3.36 -18.10 -17.31
CA SER A 33 -4.14 -19.14 -16.65
C SER A 33 -3.31 -20.40 -16.48
N PHE A 34 -3.45 -21.09 -15.35
CA PHE A 34 -2.80 -22.38 -15.12
C PHE A 34 -3.43 -23.14 -13.95
N LYS A 35 -3.21 -24.45 -13.91
CA LYS A 35 -3.46 -25.29 -12.74
C LYS A 35 -2.15 -25.63 -12.04
N ALA A 36 -2.15 -25.56 -10.71
CA ALA A 36 -0.97 -25.78 -9.90
C ALA A 36 -1.27 -26.84 -8.82
N ASP A 37 -0.40 -27.84 -8.72
CA ASP A 37 -0.52 -28.92 -7.73
C ASP A 37 0.38 -28.66 -6.51
N PHE A 38 -0.24 -28.60 -5.33
CA PHE A 38 0.42 -28.35 -4.04
C PHE A 38 0.55 -29.59 -3.15
N GLY A 39 0.18 -30.79 -3.65
CA GLY A 39 0.07 -32.03 -2.84
C GLY A 39 1.33 -32.51 -2.11
N GLN A 40 2.49 -31.90 -2.36
CA GLN A 40 3.75 -32.16 -1.62
C GLN A 40 4.20 -30.98 -0.74
N GLY A 41 3.34 -30.00 -0.45
CA GLY A 41 3.68 -28.83 0.39
C GLY A 41 4.74 -27.93 -0.24
N ARG A 42 4.64 -27.67 -1.54
CA ARG A 42 5.62 -26.88 -2.28
C ARG A 42 5.08 -25.49 -2.57
N ASP A 43 5.86 -24.48 -2.22
CA ASP A 43 5.64 -23.11 -2.68
C ASP A 43 5.78 -23.00 -4.20
N ILE A 44 4.89 -22.24 -4.81
CA ILE A 44 4.90 -21.96 -6.24
C ILE A 44 5.23 -20.49 -6.45
N GLY A 45 6.31 -20.22 -7.18
CA GLY A 45 6.66 -18.89 -7.63
C GLY A 45 6.40 -18.74 -9.12
N LEU A 46 5.80 -17.64 -9.54
CA LEU A 46 5.74 -17.19 -10.93
C LEU A 46 6.51 -15.88 -11.02
N ILE A 47 7.54 -15.84 -11.87
CA ILE A 47 8.30 -14.63 -12.15
C ILE A 47 8.15 -14.24 -13.61
N MET A 48 7.75 -13.00 -13.85
CA MET A 48 7.70 -12.37 -15.16
C MET A 48 8.80 -11.32 -15.22
N PHE A 49 9.55 -11.24 -16.30
CA PHE A 49 10.73 -10.37 -16.37
C PHE A 49 11.01 -9.84 -17.78
N SER A 50 11.85 -8.80 -17.82
CA SER A 50 12.39 -8.21 -19.04
C SER A 50 13.75 -8.82 -19.37
N GLY A 51 14.02 -9.10 -20.64
CA GLY A 51 15.32 -9.61 -21.11
C GLY A 51 15.42 -11.15 -21.11
N GLU A 52 16.64 -11.66 -21.28
CA GLU A 52 16.89 -13.10 -21.50
C GLU A 52 17.19 -13.88 -20.22
N ASN A 53 17.89 -13.26 -19.27
CA ASN A 53 18.34 -13.92 -18.06
C ASN A 53 17.22 -13.97 -17.01
N ALA A 54 16.76 -15.18 -16.71
CA ALA A 54 15.70 -15.39 -15.72
C ALA A 54 16.22 -15.11 -14.30
N PRO A 55 15.65 -14.13 -13.58
CA PRO A 55 15.96 -13.94 -12.17
C PRO A 55 15.43 -15.11 -11.34
N ALA A 56 16.07 -15.37 -10.21
CA ALA A 56 15.55 -16.30 -9.22
C ALA A 56 14.29 -15.70 -8.58
N PHE A 57 13.27 -16.53 -8.39
CA PHE A 57 12.13 -16.18 -7.56
C PHE A 57 12.51 -16.34 -6.08
N SER A 58 12.06 -15.40 -5.24
CA SER A 58 12.18 -15.47 -3.79
C SER A 58 10.98 -14.80 -3.16
N SER A 59 10.39 -15.44 -2.15
CA SER A 59 9.33 -14.85 -1.32
C SER A 59 9.85 -13.95 -0.21
N THR A 60 11.15 -13.99 0.08
CA THR A 60 11.77 -13.20 1.16
C THR A 60 12.66 -12.08 0.64
N LYS A 61 12.89 -12.01 -0.67
CA LYS A 61 13.73 -10.98 -1.29
C LYS A 61 12.93 -10.20 -2.33
N PRO A 62 13.26 -8.90 -2.54
CA PRO A 62 12.67 -8.15 -3.62
C PRO A 62 12.94 -8.79 -4.98
N ALA A 63 11.99 -8.65 -5.92
CA ALA A 63 12.23 -9.03 -7.31
C ALA A 63 13.40 -8.22 -7.90
N ALA A 64 14.09 -8.80 -8.89
CA ALA A 64 15.07 -8.05 -9.67
C ALA A 64 14.41 -6.82 -10.35
N GLU A 65 15.22 -5.82 -10.71
CA GLU A 65 14.74 -4.70 -11.50
C GLU A 65 14.09 -5.19 -12.80
N ASN A 66 12.96 -4.58 -13.16
CA ASN A 66 12.12 -4.97 -14.31
C ASN A 66 11.58 -6.41 -14.26
N ALA A 67 11.34 -6.94 -13.06
CA ALA A 67 10.68 -8.21 -12.84
C ALA A 67 9.49 -8.08 -11.86
N LEU A 68 8.49 -8.93 -12.06
CA LEU A 68 7.28 -9.08 -11.24
C LEU A 68 7.21 -10.53 -10.75
N GLY A 69 7.21 -10.73 -9.44
CA GLY A 69 7.11 -12.05 -8.81
C GLY A 69 5.79 -12.22 -8.07
N ILE A 70 5.16 -13.39 -8.23
CA ILE A 70 3.97 -13.80 -7.49
C ILE A 70 4.26 -15.14 -6.84
N GLY A 71 4.15 -15.21 -5.51
CA GLY A 71 4.32 -16.42 -4.72
C GLY A 71 2.99 -16.95 -4.22
N PHE A 72 2.83 -18.26 -4.23
CA PHE A 72 1.74 -19.00 -3.61
C PHE A 72 2.36 -19.98 -2.62
N GLN A 73 2.24 -19.66 -1.32
CA GLN A 73 2.97 -20.38 -0.28
C GLN A 73 2.03 -21.14 0.64
N CYS A 74 2.51 -22.27 1.15
CA CYS A 74 1.85 -23.01 2.22
C CYS A 74 2.84 -23.27 3.34
N GLU A 75 2.75 -22.49 4.41
CA GLU A 75 3.66 -22.55 5.54
C GLU A 75 2.99 -23.22 6.72
N GLU A 76 3.71 -24.11 7.40
CA GLU A 76 3.32 -24.58 8.72
C GLU A 76 3.89 -23.60 9.76
N LYS A 77 3.02 -22.99 10.55
CA LYS A 77 3.42 -22.05 11.60
C LYS A 77 3.74 -22.78 12.91
N ASP A 78 4.27 -22.04 13.89
CA ASP A 78 4.69 -22.59 15.20
C ASP A 78 3.56 -23.32 15.95
N ASP A 79 2.30 -22.96 15.68
CA ASP A 79 1.09 -23.61 16.21
C ASP A 79 0.72 -24.91 15.45
N ARG A 80 1.59 -25.35 14.53
CA ARG A 80 1.40 -26.48 13.60
C ARG A 80 0.23 -26.32 12.64
N GLN A 81 -0.31 -25.12 12.51
CA GLN A 81 -1.34 -24.84 11.52
C GLN A 81 -0.71 -24.47 10.19
N LYS A 82 -1.15 -25.15 9.14
CA LYS A 82 -0.82 -24.78 7.76
C LYS A 82 -1.64 -23.56 7.34
N ARG A 83 -0.96 -22.52 6.92
CA ARG A 83 -1.54 -21.28 6.42
C ARG A 83 -1.04 -21.03 5.01
N SER A 84 -1.94 -20.55 4.17
CA SER A 84 -1.63 -20.23 2.79
C SER A 84 -1.57 -18.72 2.60
N SER A 85 -0.59 -18.26 1.85
CA SER A 85 -0.42 -16.85 1.57
C SER A 85 -0.04 -16.61 0.12
N ILE A 86 -0.35 -15.41 -0.35
CA ILE A 86 -0.03 -14.93 -1.68
C ILE A 86 0.90 -13.74 -1.50
N PHE A 87 2.06 -13.82 -2.14
CA PHE A 87 3.13 -12.85 -2.02
C PHE A 87 3.38 -12.14 -3.34
N LEU A 88 3.70 -10.85 -3.31
CA LEU A 88 3.88 -10.03 -4.50
C LEU A 88 5.15 -9.18 -4.40
N THR A 89 5.99 -9.24 -5.43
CA THR A 89 7.20 -8.42 -5.59
C THR A 89 7.24 -7.75 -6.94
N SER A 90 7.87 -6.59 -7.02
CA SER A 90 8.06 -5.89 -8.30
C SER A 90 9.27 -4.96 -8.25
N SER A 91 10.18 -5.06 -9.23
CA SER A 91 11.30 -4.12 -9.45
C SER A 91 11.99 -3.60 -8.19
N GLY A 92 12.67 -4.48 -7.47
CA GLY A 92 13.38 -4.15 -6.25
C GLY A 92 12.48 -3.85 -5.05
N LEU A 93 11.18 -4.18 -5.12
CA LEU A 93 10.22 -4.04 -4.03
C LEU A 93 9.65 -5.39 -3.63
N ILE A 94 9.48 -5.53 -2.31
CA ILE A 94 8.53 -6.43 -1.69
C ILE A 94 7.25 -5.60 -1.49
N LEU A 95 6.15 -5.99 -2.13
CA LEU A 95 4.93 -5.18 -2.14
C LEU A 95 3.98 -5.58 -1.01
N GLU A 96 3.43 -6.79 -1.07
CA GLU A 96 2.43 -7.27 -0.13
C GLU A 96 2.54 -8.79 0.04
N ASN A 97 2.22 -9.26 1.23
CA ASN A 97 1.96 -10.66 1.55
C ASN A 97 0.58 -10.72 2.20
N ARG A 98 -0.31 -11.58 1.70
CA ARG A 98 -1.70 -11.67 2.18
C ARG A 98 -2.11 -13.10 2.44
N PRO A 99 -2.90 -13.36 3.50
CA PRO A 99 -3.50 -14.67 3.69
C PRO A 99 -4.41 -15.00 2.50
N SER A 100 -4.30 -16.24 2.03
CA SER A 100 -5.24 -16.79 1.08
C SER A 100 -6.42 -17.40 1.84
N PRO A 101 -7.68 -17.11 1.47
CA PRO A 101 -8.84 -17.78 2.05
C PRO A 101 -8.93 -19.26 1.61
N LEU A 102 -8.17 -19.66 0.58
CA LEU A 102 -8.08 -21.02 0.08
C LEU A 102 -6.76 -21.65 0.49
N LYS A 103 -6.82 -22.91 0.95
CA LYS A 103 -5.62 -23.71 1.23
C LYS A 103 -4.93 -24.16 -0.05
N PHE A 104 -3.61 -24.06 -0.04
CA PHE A 104 -2.72 -24.56 -1.08
C PHE A 104 -2.20 -25.96 -0.69
N ASP A 105 -3.12 -26.93 -0.64
CA ASP A 105 -2.88 -28.32 -0.24
C ASP A 105 -3.37 -29.35 -1.28
N ARG A 106 -3.99 -28.86 -2.35
CA ARG A 106 -4.54 -29.64 -3.47
C ARG A 106 -4.37 -28.84 -4.76
N THR A 107 -4.69 -29.43 -5.90
CA THR A 107 -4.70 -28.69 -7.16
C THR A 107 -5.64 -27.49 -7.11
N ARG A 108 -5.14 -26.34 -7.55
CA ARG A 108 -5.90 -25.09 -7.69
C ARG A 108 -5.77 -24.54 -9.10
N GLU A 109 -6.80 -23.86 -9.57
CA GLU A 109 -6.79 -23.11 -10.82
C GLU A 109 -6.55 -21.64 -10.54
N PHE A 110 -5.63 -21.03 -11.30
CA PHE A 110 -5.23 -19.64 -11.16
C PHE A 110 -5.47 -18.89 -12.46
N GLU A 111 -5.99 -17.68 -12.33
CA GLU A 111 -6.03 -16.69 -13.41
C GLU A 111 -5.41 -15.39 -12.92
N ILE A 112 -4.45 -14.86 -13.66
CA ILE A 112 -3.75 -13.62 -13.34
C ILE A 112 -3.89 -12.68 -14.53
N LYS A 113 -4.67 -11.63 -14.35
CA LYS A 113 -4.84 -10.58 -15.34
C LYS A 113 -3.94 -9.40 -15.01
N LEU A 114 -3.03 -9.06 -15.92
CA LEU A 114 -2.22 -7.85 -15.86
C LEU A 114 -2.75 -6.82 -16.84
N THR A 115 -3.26 -5.71 -16.30
CA THR A 115 -3.87 -4.63 -17.08
C THR A 115 -2.98 -3.39 -17.02
N PRO A 116 -2.50 -2.85 -18.16
CA PRO A 116 -1.74 -1.62 -18.17
C PRO A 116 -2.64 -0.46 -17.72
N VAL A 117 -2.09 0.39 -16.85
CA VAL A 117 -2.75 1.62 -16.41
C VAL A 117 -1.71 2.74 -16.37
N CYS A 118 -2.15 4.00 -16.37
CA CYS A 118 -1.23 5.13 -16.23
C CYS A 118 -0.35 4.94 -14.99
N GLY A 119 0.98 4.97 -15.18
CA GLY A 119 1.97 4.79 -14.11
C GLY A 119 2.26 3.36 -13.67
N GLY A 120 1.70 2.33 -14.30
CA GLY A 120 2.05 0.94 -13.98
C GLY A 120 1.09 -0.10 -14.53
N ARG A 121 0.72 -1.07 -13.69
CA ARG A 121 -0.20 -2.14 -14.05
C ARG A 121 -1.14 -2.45 -12.89
N ASN A 122 -2.36 -2.85 -13.18
CA ASN A 122 -3.22 -3.50 -12.20
C ASN A 122 -3.08 -5.01 -12.34
N ILE A 123 -3.02 -5.71 -11.20
CA ILE A 123 -3.13 -7.17 -11.13
C ILE A 123 -4.51 -7.54 -10.59
N THR A 124 -5.19 -8.44 -11.30
CA THR A 124 -6.38 -9.14 -10.81
C THR A 124 -6.07 -10.62 -10.74
N LEU A 125 -6.11 -11.19 -9.53
CA LEU A 125 -5.89 -12.62 -9.27
C LEU A 125 -7.25 -13.29 -9.00
N SER A 126 -7.52 -14.39 -9.70
CA SER A 126 -8.61 -15.32 -9.39
C SER A 126 -8.04 -16.69 -9.05
N ILE A 127 -8.66 -17.37 -8.07
CA ILE A 127 -8.34 -18.74 -7.68
C ILE A 127 -9.64 -19.55 -7.67
N ASP A 128 -9.66 -20.69 -8.36
CA ASP A 128 -10.84 -21.54 -8.56
C ASP A 128 -12.07 -20.73 -9.02
N GLY A 129 -11.87 -19.84 -10.01
CA GLY A 129 -12.91 -18.97 -10.58
C GLY A 129 -13.36 -17.81 -9.69
N LYS A 130 -12.77 -17.61 -8.50
CA LYS A 130 -13.12 -16.52 -7.58
C LYS A 130 -12.02 -15.47 -7.52
N LYS A 131 -12.37 -14.21 -7.76
CA LYS A 131 -11.45 -13.08 -7.58
C LYS A 131 -11.01 -12.96 -6.12
N HIS A 132 -9.72 -12.75 -5.90
CA HIS A 132 -9.16 -12.45 -4.60
C HIS A 132 -9.52 -11.02 -4.18
N SER A 133 -10.11 -10.84 -3.00
CA SER A 133 -10.60 -9.52 -2.53
C SER A 133 -9.52 -8.43 -2.55
N PHE A 134 -8.32 -8.75 -2.06
CA PHE A 134 -7.20 -7.80 -2.02
C PHE A 134 -6.51 -7.56 -3.37
N TYR A 135 -6.18 -8.63 -4.10
CA TYR A 135 -5.53 -8.57 -5.41
C TYR A 135 -6.56 -8.44 -6.55
N THR A 136 -7.65 -7.70 -6.34
CA THR A 136 -8.56 -7.29 -7.42
C THR A 136 -8.21 -5.87 -7.82
N ASP A 137 -7.73 -5.71 -9.04
CA ASP A 137 -7.24 -4.45 -9.59
C ASP A 137 -6.17 -3.76 -8.71
N TYR A 138 -5.36 -4.56 -8.01
CA TYR A 138 -4.28 -4.06 -7.17
C TYR A 138 -3.22 -3.37 -8.03
N PHE A 139 -2.91 -2.12 -7.71
CA PHE A 139 -1.98 -1.33 -8.49
C PHE A 139 -0.51 -1.68 -8.17
N LEU A 140 0.24 -2.00 -9.22
CA LEU A 140 1.69 -2.20 -9.23
C LEU A 140 2.38 -0.90 -9.66
N PRO A 141 2.89 -0.09 -8.72
CA PRO A 141 3.48 1.21 -9.04
C PRO A 141 4.77 1.08 -9.85
N ASP A 142 4.87 1.91 -10.89
CA ASP A 142 6.00 2.01 -11.81
C ASP A 142 6.34 0.68 -12.52
N ALA A 143 5.40 -0.27 -12.57
CA ALA A 143 5.51 -1.48 -13.40
C ALA A 143 5.34 -1.12 -14.88
N VAL A 144 6.18 -0.20 -15.37
CA VAL A 144 6.17 0.44 -16.69
C VAL A 144 7.33 -0.03 -17.57
N TYR A 145 7.68 -1.30 -17.45
CA TYR A 145 8.69 -1.99 -18.27
C TYR A 145 8.05 -3.18 -19.01
N PRO A 146 8.49 -3.54 -20.22
CA PRO A 146 7.91 -4.65 -20.98
C PRO A 146 8.23 -6.00 -20.33
N LEU A 147 7.22 -6.81 -20.04
CA LEU A 147 7.43 -8.19 -19.60
C LEU A 147 7.51 -9.08 -20.85
N SER A 148 8.69 -9.65 -21.11
CA SER A 148 8.96 -10.43 -22.33
C SER A 148 9.01 -11.93 -22.08
N ARG A 149 9.21 -12.35 -20.82
CA ARG A 149 9.34 -13.75 -20.45
C ARG A 149 8.68 -14.02 -19.10
N LEU A 150 8.30 -15.28 -18.88
CA LEU A 150 7.89 -15.79 -17.58
C LEU A 150 8.56 -17.11 -17.26
N LYS A 151 8.70 -17.41 -15.97
CA LYS A 151 9.24 -18.66 -15.46
C LYS A 151 8.52 -19.03 -14.15
N PHE A 152 8.26 -20.32 -13.95
CA PHE A 152 7.82 -20.84 -12.66
C PHE A 152 9.03 -21.29 -11.81
N SER A 153 8.87 -21.33 -10.49
CA SER A 153 9.87 -21.90 -9.59
C SER A 153 10.12 -23.37 -9.95
N GLU A 154 11.36 -23.85 -9.79
CA GLU A 154 11.78 -25.19 -10.24
C GLU A 154 10.99 -26.35 -9.61
N LYS A 155 10.38 -26.10 -8.45
CA LYS A 155 9.60 -27.08 -7.69
C LYS A 155 8.12 -27.14 -8.09
N ALA A 156 7.65 -26.20 -8.92
CA ALA A 156 6.24 -26.07 -9.29
C ALA A 156 5.79 -27.16 -10.27
N VAL A 157 4.62 -27.74 -10.00
CA VAL A 157 3.95 -28.68 -10.91
C VAL A 157 2.78 -27.96 -11.55
N ILE A 158 2.95 -27.55 -12.80
CA ILE A 158 1.99 -26.74 -13.56
C ILE A 158 1.34 -27.57 -14.68
N ARG A 159 0.03 -27.38 -14.87
CA ARG A 159 -0.78 -27.96 -15.95
C ARG A 159 -1.65 -26.89 -16.58
N ASP A 160 -2.16 -27.15 -17.78
CA ASP A 160 -3.12 -26.30 -18.49
C ASP A 160 -2.70 -24.82 -18.56
N PHE A 161 -1.41 -24.58 -18.79
CA PHE A 161 -0.86 -23.23 -18.85
C PHE A 161 -1.20 -22.56 -20.18
N ALA A 162 -1.73 -21.33 -20.10
CA ALA A 162 -1.98 -20.49 -21.25
C ALA A 162 -1.68 -19.02 -20.95
N VAL A 163 -1.30 -18.29 -22.00
CA VAL A 163 -1.18 -16.83 -21.98
C VAL A 163 -2.03 -16.24 -23.09
N LYS A 164 -2.89 -15.31 -22.73
CA LYS A 164 -3.77 -14.59 -23.65
C LYS A 164 -3.43 -13.11 -23.65
N LYS A 165 -3.14 -12.55 -24.82
CA LYS A 165 -2.94 -11.11 -25.01
C LYS A 165 -4.27 -10.37 -24.80
N THR A 166 -4.26 -9.30 -24.00
CA THR A 166 -5.45 -8.47 -23.71
C THR A 166 -5.31 -7.01 -24.14
N GLY A 167 -4.09 -6.55 -24.45
CA GLY A 167 -3.80 -5.18 -24.89
C GLY A 167 -3.01 -5.10 -26.20
N ARG A 168 -2.80 -3.87 -26.69
CA ARG A 168 -1.87 -3.56 -27.81
C ARG A 168 -0.41 -3.63 -27.34
N GLY A 169 0.56 -3.32 -28.20
CA GLY A 169 1.99 -3.30 -27.84
C GLY A 169 2.31 -2.37 -26.66
N PHE A 170 3.42 -2.63 -25.96
CA PHE A 170 3.78 -1.92 -24.74
C PHE A 170 4.26 -0.48 -25.02
N HIS A 171 3.54 0.54 -24.55
CA HIS A 171 3.90 1.95 -24.72
C HIS A 171 3.72 2.68 -23.39
N ASN A 172 4.81 3.18 -22.79
CA ASN A 172 4.74 4.01 -21.59
C ASN A 172 5.63 5.25 -21.73
N SER A 173 5.07 6.41 -21.44
CA SER A 173 5.83 7.66 -21.37
C SER A 173 6.67 7.70 -20.10
N LYS A 174 7.91 8.17 -20.21
CA LYS A 174 8.75 8.49 -19.04
C LYS A 174 8.04 9.54 -18.17
N PRO A 175 7.89 9.33 -16.85
CA PRO A 175 7.27 10.32 -15.98
C PRO A 175 8.17 11.54 -15.79
N ALA A 176 7.57 12.67 -15.43
CA ALA A 176 8.33 13.75 -14.82
C ALA A 176 8.68 13.35 -13.38
N GLU A 177 9.93 13.54 -12.96
CA GLU A 177 10.41 13.13 -11.65
C GLU A 177 10.97 14.31 -10.86
N VAL A 178 10.65 14.34 -9.57
CA VAL A 178 11.28 15.26 -8.60
C VAL A 178 11.74 14.46 -7.40
N SER A 179 13.04 14.49 -7.11
CA SER A 179 13.62 13.77 -5.98
C SER A 179 14.16 14.70 -4.90
N TRP A 180 14.08 14.24 -3.67
CA TRP A 180 14.69 14.89 -2.51
C TRP A 180 15.28 13.83 -1.58
N LYS A 181 16.52 14.05 -1.14
CA LYS A 181 17.22 13.15 -0.24
C LYS A 181 17.77 13.92 0.96
N GLY A 182 17.95 13.20 2.06
CA GLY A 182 18.56 13.71 3.28
C GLY A 182 19.06 12.56 4.16
N SER A 183 19.65 12.91 5.29
CA SER A 183 20.00 11.94 6.33
C SER A 183 20.16 12.61 7.69
N GLY A 184 20.11 11.83 8.77
CA GLY A 184 20.46 12.28 10.11
C GLY A 184 19.67 11.58 11.20
N TYR A 185 20.08 11.81 12.44
CA TYR A 185 19.40 11.32 13.65
C TYR A 185 18.21 12.22 14.00
N TRP A 186 17.03 11.62 14.22
CA TRP A 186 15.76 12.34 14.46
C TRP A 186 15.55 13.50 13.48
N ASN A 187 15.75 13.20 12.20
CA ASN A 187 15.78 14.22 11.19
C ASN A 187 14.40 14.90 11.02
N ARG A 188 14.43 16.23 11.04
CA ARG A 188 13.29 17.13 10.77
C ARG A 188 13.69 18.08 9.66
N SER A 189 13.65 17.59 8.42
CA SER A 189 14.06 18.40 7.27
C SER A 189 12.87 19.08 6.62
N SER A 190 13.09 20.23 6.01
CA SER A 190 12.13 20.84 5.09
C SER A 190 12.83 21.39 3.87
N LYS A 191 12.18 21.30 2.71
CA LYS A 191 12.71 21.84 1.46
C LYS A 191 11.57 22.29 0.57
N THR A 192 11.71 23.47 -0.01
CA THR A 192 10.84 23.93 -1.09
C THR A 192 11.27 23.27 -2.40
N LEU A 193 10.35 22.52 -3.01
CA LEU A 193 10.53 21.85 -4.29
C LEU A 193 9.70 22.55 -5.36
N ARG A 194 10.24 22.59 -6.58
CA ARG A 194 9.52 23.02 -7.78
C ARG A 194 8.88 21.80 -8.42
N LEU A 195 7.57 21.68 -8.26
CA LEU A 195 6.73 20.61 -8.79
C LEU A 195 6.00 21.08 -10.06
N PRO A 196 5.40 20.18 -10.87
CA PRO A 196 4.60 20.58 -12.01
C PRO A 196 3.54 21.62 -11.63
N LYS A 197 3.44 22.70 -12.41
CA LYS A 197 2.52 23.81 -12.12
C LYS A 197 1.04 23.41 -12.25
N SER A 198 0.74 22.46 -13.13
CA SER A 198 -0.60 21.95 -13.43
C SER A 198 -0.59 20.42 -13.39
N LEU A 199 -1.77 19.83 -13.09
CA LEU A 199 -2.04 18.39 -13.21
C LEU A 199 -2.77 18.05 -14.52
N GLU A 200 -2.95 19.02 -15.41
CA GLU A 200 -3.53 18.79 -16.73
C GLU A 200 -2.77 17.71 -17.49
N GLY A 201 -3.50 16.69 -17.95
CA GLY A 201 -2.95 15.51 -18.62
C GLY A 201 -2.18 14.53 -17.72
N ILE A 202 -2.09 14.78 -16.41
CA ILE A 202 -1.52 13.84 -15.43
C ILE A 202 -2.61 12.87 -14.98
N GLY A 203 -2.39 11.58 -15.25
CA GLY A 203 -3.32 10.51 -14.83
C GLY A 203 -2.91 9.80 -13.56
N ARG A 204 -1.65 9.94 -13.12
CA ARG A 204 -1.16 9.32 -11.89
C ARG A 204 0.02 10.06 -11.28
N VAL A 205 0.04 10.12 -9.95
CA VAL A 205 1.19 10.57 -9.17
C VAL A 205 1.59 9.48 -8.18
N THR A 206 2.84 9.02 -8.23
CA THR A 206 3.39 8.03 -7.29
C THR A 206 4.48 8.64 -6.42
N LEU A 207 4.60 8.13 -5.19
CA LEU A 207 5.69 8.39 -4.27
C LEU A 207 6.54 7.12 -4.14
N ASP A 208 7.83 7.24 -4.43
CA ASP A 208 8.85 6.22 -4.15
C ASP A 208 9.71 6.71 -3.00
N TRP A 209 9.61 6.02 -1.86
CA TRP A 209 10.29 6.38 -0.63
C TRP A 209 11.27 5.27 -0.25
N LYS A 210 12.56 5.60 -0.28
CA LYS A 210 13.65 4.75 0.20
C LYS A 210 14.16 5.24 1.56
N LEU A 211 14.25 4.34 2.53
CA LEU A 211 14.98 4.53 3.78
C LEU A 211 16.26 3.69 3.73
N ILE A 212 17.37 4.29 4.17
CA ILE A 212 18.71 3.72 4.17
C ILE A 212 19.13 3.62 5.65
N PRO A 213 19.30 2.40 6.19
CA PRO A 213 19.55 2.18 7.61
C PRO A 213 20.93 2.72 8.01
N LYS A 214 21.02 3.27 9.23
CA LYS A 214 22.28 3.67 9.90
C LYS A 214 22.25 3.23 11.37
N ASP A 215 22.14 1.93 11.60
CA ASP A 215 22.21 1.27 12.92
C ASP A 215 21.09 1.65 13.91
N ASP A 216 19.85 1.79 13.44
CA ASP A 216 18.68 1.87 14.32
C ASP A 216 17.88 0.56 14.24
N PRO A 217 17.77 -0.24 15.32
CA PRO A 217 17.12 -1.55 15.29
C PRO A 217 15.59 -1.49 15.45
N TRP A 218 15.02 -0.31 15.69
CA TRP A 218 13.63 -0.15 16.10
C TRP A 218 12.69 0.17 14.93
N ASP A 219 11.41 -0.15 15.12
CA ASP A 219 10.30 0.32 14.31
C ASP A 219 9.97 1.78 14.61
N ARG A 220 10.27 2.66 13.66
CA ARG A 220 10.19 4.11 13.79
C ARG A 220 9.10 4.67 12.90
N VAL A 221 8.39 5.67 13.41
CA VAL A 221 7.34 6.38 12.66
C VAL A 221 7.98 7.45 11.78
N ASN A 222 7.85 7.29 10.46
CA ASN A 222 8.40 8.20 9.47
C ASN A 222 7.25 8.84 8.69
N ARG A 223 7.29 10.16 8.49
CA ARG A 223 6.15 10.94 7.96
C ARG A 223 6.60 12.01 6.98
N LEU A 224 5.92 12.07 5.83
CA LEU A 224 6.11 13.08 4.81
C LEU A 224 4.91 14.02 4.78
N PHE A 225 5.17 15.32 4.79
CA PHE A 225 4.15 16.36 4.76
C PHE A 225 4.34 17.29 3.56
N SER A 226 3.24 17.77 3.01
CA SER A 226 3.20 18.95 2.16
C SER A 226 2.66 20.15 2.95
N GLU A 227 3.27 21.33 2.79
CA GLU A 227 2.82 22.57 3.40
C GLU A 227 2.12 23.47 2.38
N GLN A 228 0.94 23.98 2.77
CA GLN A 228 0.17 24.95 2.03
C GLN A 228 -0.34 26.04 2.98
N ALA A 229 -0.01 27.30 2.69
CA ALA A 229 -0.42 28.47 3.48
C ALA A 229 -0.15 28.30 5.00
N GLY A 230 1.05 27.83 5.34
CA GLY A 230 1.47 27.60 6.74
C GLY A 230 0.88 26.34 7.41
N LYS A 231 -0.04 25.63 6.76
CA LYS A 231 -0.60 24.37 7.26
C LYS A 231 0.11 23.18 6.64
N SER A 232 0.61 22.27 7.47
CA SER A 232 1.19 21.00 7.01
C SER A 232 0.11 19.93 6.93
N PHE A 233 0.13 19.13 5.87
CA PHE A 233 -0.73 17.97 5.67
C PHE A 233 0.13 16.73 5.43
N GLU A 234 -0.12 15.66 6.15
CA GLU A 234 0.64 14.41 5.99
C GLU A 234 0.17 13.66 4.76
N ILE A 235 1.08 13.37 3.84
CA ILE A 235 0.78 12.71 2.56
C ILE A 235 1.20 11.24 2.53
N ALA A 236 2.11 10.83 3.42
CA ALA A 236 2.53 9.43 3.56
C ALA A 236 3.13 9.16 4.95
N ARG A 237 2.92 7.94 5.43
CA ARG A 237 3.49 7.41 6.69
C ARG A 237 4.06 6.02 6.46
N ILE A 238 5.28 5.79 6.94
CA ILE A 238 5.95 4.49 6.93
C ILE A 238 6.37 4.17 8.35
N ILE A 239 6.25 2.89 8.74
CA ILE A 239 6.89 2.36 9.94
C ILE A 239 8.08 1.52 9.50
N THR A 240 9.28 1.78 10.03
CA THR A 240 10.46 0.95 9.69
C THR A 240 10.31 -0.46 10.23
N SER A 241 11.00 -1.40 9.61
CA SER A 241 11.18 -2.76 10.08
C SER A 241 12.15 -2.83 11.26
N TYR A 242 11.98 -3.82 12.12
CA TYR A 242 12.94 -4.12 13.19
C TYR A 242 14.20 -4.79 12.63
N ASN A 243 15.38 -4.42 13.14
CA ASN A 243 16.70 -4.98 12.80
C ASN A 243 17.08 -5.00 11.30
N GLU A 244 16.19 -4.51 10.44
CA GLU A 244 16.34 -4.40 9.00
C GLU A 244 15.86 -3.01 8.57
N ALA A 245 16.27 -1.96 9.28
CA ALA A 245 15.57 -0.68 9.30
C ALA A 245 15.71 0.17 8.00
N GLY A 246 16.09 -0.47 6.90
CA GLY A 246 15.99 0.04 5.54
C GLY A 246 14.74 -0.45 4.83
N GLY A 247 14.44 0.16 3.70
CA GLY A 247 13.41 -0.35 2.81
C GLY A 247 13.10 0.62 1.69
N ARG A 248 12.29 0.15 0.76
CA ARG A 248 11.78 0.97 -0.34
C ARG A 248 10.31 0.67 -0.48
N TRP A 249 9.51 1.72 -0.47
CA TRP A 249 8.07 1.64 -0.57
C TRP A 249 7.58 2.54 -1.68
N LYS A 250 6.56 2.09 -2.38
CA LYS A 250 5.91 2.89 -3.42
C LYS A 250 4.42 2.98 -3.15
N GLN A 251 3.87 4.18 -3.29
CA GLN A 251 2.47 4.47 -3.03
C GLN A 251 1.85 5.28 -4.18
N ASP A 252 0.63 4.93 -4.57
CA ASP A 252 -0.22 5.82 -5.35
C ASP A 252 -0.73 6.95 -4.44
N ILE A 253 -0.29 8.17 -4.73
CA ILE A 253 -0.68 9.38 -4.00
C ILE A 253 -1.48 10.34 -4.89
N THR A 254 -2.03 9.84 -6.00
CA THR A 254 -2.88 10.60 -6.93
C THR A 254 -4.02 11.36 -6.24
N PRO A 255 -4.73 10.79 -5.25
CA PRO A 255 -5.76 11.53 -4.51
C PRO A 255 -5.24 12.78 -3.79
N LEU A 256 -3.94 12.84 -3.50
CA LEU A 256 -3.29 13.96 -2.82
C LEU A 256 -2.48 14.85 -3.77
N ALA A 257 -2.53 14.61 -5.08
CA ALA A 257 -1.70 15.27 -6.08
C ALA A 257 -1.83 16.79 -6.08
N LYS A 258 -3.00 17.36 -5.73
CA LYS A 258 -3.19 18.83 -5.62
C LYS A 258 -2.35 19.48 -4.52
N LEU A 259 -1.90 18.72 -3.52
CA LEU A 259 -0.95 19.20 -2.51
C LEU A 259 0.49 19.22 -3.02
N LEU A 260 0.72 18.77 -4.26
CA LEU A 260 2.03 18.52 -4.86
C LEU A 260 2.18 19.20 -6.22
N THR A 261 1.65 20.40 -6.36
CA THR A 261 1.77 21.23 -7.58
C THR A 261 2.42 22.57 -7.30
N GLY A 262 3.15 23.09 -8.29
CA GLY A 262 3.83 24.38 -8.18
C GLY A 262 4.98 24.38 -7.18
N GLU A 263 5.25 25.53 -6.57
CA GLU A 263 6.26 25.63 -5.52
C GLU A 263 5.68 25.16 -4.19
N ARG A 264 6.19 24.05 -3.65
CA ARG A 264 5.69 23.44 -2.41
C ARG A 264 6.81 23.14 -1.44
N LYS A 265 6.62 23.55 -0.19
CA LYS A 265 7.49 23.16 0.91
C LYS A 265 7.07 21.78 1.41
N LEU A 266 7.94 20.80 1.23
CA LEU A 266 7.79 19.48 1.83
C LEU A 266 8.53 19.44 3.17
N LYS A 267 7.98 18.70 4.13
CA LYS A 267 8.64 18.39 5.41
C LYS A 267 8.79 16.89 5.56
N MET A 268 9.99 16.47 5.89
CA MET A 268 10.33 15.09 6.20
C MET A 268 10.57 14.96 7.70
N GLN A 269 9.85 14.02 8.33
CA GLN A 269 10.09 13.62 9.71
C GLN A 269 10.54 12.17 9.71
N VAL A 270 11.79 11.96 10.10
CA VAL A 270 12.37 10.64 10.26
C VAL A 270 12.74 10.47 11.73
N ASP A 271 12.11 9.49 12.37
CA ASP A 271 12.44 9.11 13.74
C ASP A 271 13.56 8.05 13.67
N GLY A 272 14.59 8.18 14.50
CA GLY A 272 15.78 7.32 14.42
C GLY A 272 16.90 7.84 13.51
N ASN A 273 17.88 6.98 13.21
CA ASN A 273 19.05 7.33 12.38
C ASN A 273 18.96 6.71 10.99
N PHE A 274 18.59 7.52 9.98
CA PHE A 274 18.41 7.03 8.62
C PHE A 274 18.91 8.02 7.58
N GLY A 275 19.43 7.48 6.47
CA GLY A 275 19.37 8.16 5.18
C GLY A 275 18.00 7.96 4.55
N TRP A 276 17.56 8.88 3.72
CA TRP A 276 16.28 8.75 3.04
C TRP A 276 16.28 9.46 1.69
N GLN A 277 15.48 8.95 0.77
CA GLN A 277 15.22 9.55 -0.52
C GLN A 277 13.74 9.38 -0.87
N ILE A 278 13.10 10.46 -1.27
CA ILE A 278 11.78 10.44 -1.90
C ILE A 278 11.92 10.79 -3.38
N THR A 279 11.10 10.18 -4.22
CA THR A 279 10.92 10.55 -5.62
C THR A 279 9.44 10.61 -5.93
N LEU A 280 8.98 11.78 -6.35
CA LEU A 280 7.62 12.00 -6.85
C LEU A 280 7.65 11.80 -8.37
N ARG A 281 6.76 10.95 -8.89
CA ARG A 281 6.63 10.69 -10.33
C ARG A 281 5.26 11.13 -10.82
N TYR A 282 5.21 11.89 -11.90
CA TYR A 282 3.99 12.37 -12.53
C TYR A 282 3.86 11.74 -13.92
N TYR A 283 2.90 10.82 -14.04
CA TYR A 283 2.63 10.09 -15.26
C TYR A 283 1.54 10.77 -16.07
N LYS A 284 1.83 11.00 -17.36
CA LYS A 284 0.84 11.52 -18.31
C LYS A 284 -0.05 10.39 -18.81
N GLY A 285 -1.31 10.71 -19.07
CA GLY A 285 -2.29 9.80 -19.67
C GLY A 285 -3.60 9.76 -18.91
N GLU A 286 -4.53 8.96 -19.41
CA GLU A 286 -5.79 8.67 -18.74
C GLU A 286 -5.53 7.80 -17.50
N GLY A 287 -6.05 8.20 -16.35
CA GLY A 287 -5.73 7.52 -15.10
C GLY A 287 -6.76 7.73 -14.01
N ARG A 288 -6.31 7.75 -12.76
CA ARG A 288 -7.20 7.89 -11.62
C ARG A 288 -7.70 9.33 -11.56
N GLU A 289 -8.99 9.49 -11.29
CA GLU A 289 -9.60 10.78 -11.02
C GLU A 289 -8.84 11.52 -9.91
N ILE A 290 -8.56 12.81 -10.12
CA ILE A 290 -7.86 13.67 -9.16
C ILE A 290 -8.89 14.62 -8.56
N PRO A 291 -9.03 14.69 -7.22
CA PRO A 291 -10.04 15.55 -6.61
C PRO A 291 -9.78 17.02 -6.96
N ARG A 292 -10.84 17.72 -7.35
CA ARG A 292 -10.78 19.15 -7.65
C ARG A 292 -10.52 20.00 -6.40
N LYS A 293 -10.89 19.54 -5.21
CA LYS A 293 -10.59 20.23 -3.94
C LYS A 293 -10.20 19.24 -2.85
N ILE A 294 -9.22 19.63 -2.03
CA ILE A 294 -8.82 18.89 -0.82
C ILE A 294 -9.06 19.81 0.37
N VAL A 295 -9.84 19.34 1.33
CA VAL A 295 -10.15 20.08 2.57
C VAL A 295 -9.51 19.33 3.74
N PRO A 296 -8.44 19.85 4.36
CA PRO A 296 -7.86 19.25 5.56
C PRO A 296 -8.89 19.18 6.70
N LEU A 297 -8.92 18.05 7.40
CA LEU A 297 -9.78 17.80 8.55
C LEU A 297 -8.93 17.71 9.82
N TRP A 298 -8.80 16.52 10.41
CA TRP A 298 -8.01 16.28 11.61
C TRP A 298 -6.59 15.88 11.24
N ASN A 299 -5.60 16.65 11.71
CA ASN A 299 -4.18 16.35 11.53
C ASN A 299 -3.41 16.63 12.82
N GLY A 300 -2.73 15.63 13.38
CA GLY A 300 -1.99 15.77 14.62
C GLY A 300 -1.84 14.49 15.42
N LYS A 301 -1.48 14.66 16.70
CA LYS A 301 -1.42 13.59 17.71
C LYS A 301 -2.53 13.84 18.71
N PHE A 302 -3.45 12.90 18.85
CA PHE A 302 -4.60 13.00 19.73
C PHE A 302 -4.44 11.99 20.86
N ARG A 303 -4.56 12.45 22.11
CA ARG A 303 -4.46 11.56 23.28
C ARG A 303 -5.66 10.63 23.34
N TYR A 304 -5.42 9.41 23.80
CA TYR A 304 -6.43 8.36 23.85
C TYR A 304 -6.44 7.71 25.23
N GLY A 305 -7.61 7.57 25.85
CA GLY A 305 -7.72 7.01 27.19
C GLY A 305 -7.43 7.89 28.41
N PRO A 306 -7.22 9.22 28.36
CA PRO A 306 -7.28 10.03 29.58
C PRO A 306 -8.63 9.82 30.31
N PRO A 307 -8.63 9.73 31.65
CA PRO A 307 -9.88 9.65 32.42
C PRO A 307 -10.84 10.78 32.06
N GLY A 308 -12.12 10.43 31.85
CA GLY A 308 -13.17 11.40 31.48
C GLY A 308 -13.26 11.73 29.99
N VAL A 309 -12.26 11.35 29.16
CA VAL A 309 -12.32 11.54 27.71
C VAL A 309 -13.03 10.34 27.06
N LYS A 310 -14.09 10.61 26.28
CA LYS A 310 -14.74 9.60 25.43
C LYS A 310 -14.12 9.67 24.03
N GLY A 311 -13.38 8.64 23.64
CA GLY A 311 -12.71 8.60 22.34
C GLY A 311 -11.37 9.36 22.36
N LEU A 312 -11.14 10.21 21.35
CA LEU A 312 -9.90 10.98 21.20
C LEU A 312 -10.03 12.39 21.78
N GLU A 313 -9.07 12.78 22.61
CA GLU A 313 -9.03 14.12 23.20
C GLU A 313 -8.73 15.17 22.12
N GLY A 314 -9.58 16.19 22.01
CA GLY A 314 -9.41 17.31 21.07
C GLY A 314 -9.83 17.03 19.63
N ILE A 315 -10.56 15.94 19.37
CA ILE A 315 -11.21 15.73 18.08
C ILE A 315 -12.61 16.32 18.10
N GLU A 316 -12.80 17.41 17.37
CA GLU A 316 -14.08 18.11 17.28
C GLU A 316 -14.72 17.89 15.89
N PRO A 317 -16.05 17.80 15.78
CA PRO A 317 -16.74 17.75 14.50
C PRO A 317 -16.31 18.87 13.55
N LYS A 318 -16.27 18.57 12.26
CA LYS A 318 -15.93 19.51 11.19
C LYS A 318 -17.13 19.75 10.30
N GLU A 319 -17.34 21.00 9.92
CA GLU A 319 -18.33 21.37 8.91
C GLU A 319 -17.60 21.89 7.67
N VAL A 320 -17.93 21.32 6.51
CA VAL A 320 -17.32 21.67 5.24
C VAL A 320 -18.41 22.10 4.27
N LYS A 321 -18.37 23.36 3.83
CA LYS A 321 -19.21 23.82 2.73
C LYS A 321 -18.70 23.20 1.42
N LEU A 322 -19.51 22.33 0.84
CA LEU A 322 -19.24 21.75 -0.47
C LEU A 322 -19.45 22.83 -1.54
N PRO A 323 -18.57 22.89 -2.55
CA PRO A 323 -18.76 23.78 -3.68
C PRO A 323 -19.98 23.38 -4.52
N ASP A 324 -20.51 24.32 -5.31
CA ASP A 324 -21.70 24.08 -6.15
C ASP A 324 -21.44 23.12 -7.32
N TRP A 325 -20.17 22.82 -7.61
CA TRP A 325 -19.78 21.82 -8.60
C TRP A 325 -19.54 20.43 -8.00
N ALA A 326 -19.67 20.23 -6.68
CA ALA A 326 -19.33 18.96 -6.05
C ALA A 326 -20.31 17.85 -6.48
N GLU A 327 -19.79 16.83 -7.16
CA GLU A 327 -20.57 15.64 -7.56
C GLU A 327 -20.31 14.46 -6.60
N ARG A 328 -19.08 14.35 -6.08
CA ARG A 328 -18.66 13.25 -5.20
C ARG A 328 -17.65 13.73 -4.17
N ALA A 329 -17.63 13.07 -3.01
CA ALA A 329 -16.61 13.30 -1.99
C ALA A 329 -16.16 12.01 -1.31
N GLU A 330 -14.87 11.96 -0.98
CA GLU A 330 -14.27 10.86 -0.21
C GLU A 330 -13.65 11.42 1.08
N PHE A 331 -13.91 10.76 2.21
CA PHE A 331 -13.09 10.91 3.39
C PHE A 331 -11.83 10.07 3.24
N PHE A 332 -10.66 10.70 3.29
CA PHE A 332 -9.35 10.05 3.28
C PHE A 332 -8.69 10.21 4.64
N SER A 333 -8.20 9.13 5.25
CA SER A 333 -7.52 9.21 6.54
C SER A 333 -6.39 8.20 6.75
N ILE A 334 -5.32 8.65 7.41
CA ILE A 334 -4.18 7.85 7.87
C ILE A 334 -4.13 7.97 9.39
N PHE A 335 -4.67 6.97 10.07
CA PHE A 335 -4.72 6.91 11.53
C PHE A 335 -3.89 5.72 11.99
N THR A 336 -3.15 5.89 13.09
CA THR A 336 -2.38 4.80 13.72
C THR A 336 -2.37 5.00 15.23
N GLY A 337 -2.61 3.94 16.01
CA GLY A 337 -2.49 3.95 17.46
C GLY A 337 -1.06 3.71 17.93
N HIS A 338 -0.62 4.45 18.95
CA HIS A 338 0.71 4.39 19.55
C HIS A 338 0.61 4.36 21.07
N GLY A 339 1.58 3.69 21.71
CA GLY A 339 1.70 3.62 23.17
C GLY A 339 1.42 2.23 23.72
N TRP A 340 2.16 1.87 24.78
CA TRP A 340 2.12 0.55 25.42
C TRP A 340 2.11 0.59 26.96
N LYS A 341 2.58 1.65 27.62
CA LYS A 341 2.90 1.59 29.06
C LYS A 341 1.72 2.04 29.95
N GLY A 342 1.21 1.12 30.78
CA GLY A 342 0.25 1.34 31.87
C GLY A 342 -0.02 0.05 32.66
N ASN A 343 -0.50 0.12 33.92
CA ASN A 343 -0.60 -1.03 34.86
C ASN A 343 -1.51 -2.20 34.37
N LYS A 344 -2.29 -1.99 33.30
CA LYS A 344 -3.14 -2.98 32.61
C LYS A 344 -3.23 -2.77 31.08
N GLY A 345 -2.49 -1.83 30.49
CA GLY A 345 -2.89 -1.18 29.23
C GLY A 345 -1.98 -1.47 28.04
N ARG A 346 -2.48 -2.20 27.04
CA ARG A 346 -1.87 -2.43 25.71
C ARG A 346 -2.04 -1.24 24.73
N GLY A 347 -2.57 -0.11 25.20
CA GLY A 347 -3.11 0.95 24.34
C GLY A 347 -2.16 2.13 24.11
N ALA A 348 -2.19 2.77 22.93
CA ALA A 348 -3.12 2.51 21.82
C ALA A 348 -2.60 1.49 20.79
N GLU A 349 -1.36 1.03 20.92
CA GLU A 349 -0.69 0.27 19.85
C GLU A 349 -1.25 -1.13 19.66
N PHE A 350 -1.53 -1.85 20.74
CA PHE A 350 -1.89 -3.27 20.73
C PHE A 350 -3.32 -3.53 21.23
N ILE A 351 -4.23 -2.56 21.01
CA ILE A 351 -5.66 -2.73 21.27
C ILE A 351 -6.47 -2.52 19.99
N ARG A 352 -7.23 -3.55 19.61
CA ARG A 352 -8.22 -3.47 18.53
C ARG A 352 -9.39 -2.60 18.98
N LYS A 353 -9.64 -1.53 18.25
CA LYS A 353 -10.69 -0.56 18.57
C LYS A 353 -11.46 -0.19 17.32
N TRP A 354 -12.79 -0.11 17.44
CA TRP A 354 -13.58 0.42 16.33
C TRP A 354 -13.37 1.93 16.20
N ARG A 355 -13.55 2.41 14.97
CA ARG A 355 -13.66 3.82 14.63
C ARG A 355 -14.90 4.03 13.79
N LYS A 356 -15.49 5.20 13.93
CA LYS A 356 -16.71 5.61 13.23
C LYS A 356 -16.51 6.99 12.64
N LEU A 357 -16.96 7.16 11.40
CA LEU A 357 -17.15 8.46 10.77
C LEU A 357 -18.66 8.65 10.58
N SER A 358 -19.23 9.70 11.14
CA SER A 358 -20.55 10.21 10.75
C SER A 358 -20.36 11.32 9.72
N ALA A 359 -20.95 11.19 8.54
CA ALA A 359 -20.91 12.18 7.47
C ALA A 359 -22.31 12.42 6.92
N GLY A 360 -22.85 13.63 7.13
CA GLY A 360 -24.18 13.99 6.65
C GLY A 360 -25.30 13.06 7.15
N GLY A 361 -25.18 12.53 8.38
CA GLY A 361 -26.13 11.59 8.98
C GLY A 361 -25.93 10.12 8.60
N LYS A 362 -25.01 9.78 7.68
CA LYS A 362 -24.60 8.40 7.42
C LYS A 362 -23.42 8.00 8.29
N GLU A 363 -23.40 6.76 8.77
CA GLU A 363 -22.31 6.24 9.58
C GLU A 363 -21.47 5.21 8.81
N PHE A 364 -20.16 5.33 8.95
CA PHE A 364 -19.17 4.42 8.39
C PHE A 364 -18.29 3.89 9.49
N MET A 365 -18.19 2.56 9.62
CA MET A 365 -17.44 1.92 10.69
C MET A 365 -16.33 1.03 10.14
N SER A 366 -15.19 1.04 10.82
CA SER A 366 -14.12 0.05 10.61
C SER A 366 -13.40 -0.20 11.94
N TYR A 367 -12.51 -1.18 11.99
CA TYR A 367 -11.52 -1.25 13.05
C TYR A 367 -10.29 -0.45 12.67
N LEU A 368 -9.69 0.24 13.65
CA LEU A 368 -8.32 0.73 13.54
C LEU A 368 -7.41 -0.42 13.97
N TRP A 369 -7.17 -1.35 13.05
CA TRP A 369 -6.47 -2.59 13.34
C TRP A 369 -5.92 -3.20 12.06
N GLU A 370 -4.72 -3.75 12.13
CA GLU A 370 -4.12 -4.60 11.10
C GLU A 370 -3.98 -6.00 11.73
N ASP A 371 -4.79 -6.95 11.28
CA ASP A 371 -4.92 -8.34 11.79
C ASP A 371 -4.12 -9.37 10.97
N GLU A 372 -3.20 -8.90 10.13
CA GLU A 372 -2.38 -9.73 9.25
C GLU A 372 -0.89 -9.39 9.43
N SER A 373 -0.46 -9.06 10.65
CA SER A 373 0.95 -8.75 10.93
C SER A 373 1.88 -9.95 10.73
N GLU A 374 1.38 -11.15 10.92
CA GLU A 374 2.11 -12.39 10.63
C GLU A 374 2.35 -12.64 9.13
N PHE A 375 1.56 -12.00 8.26
CA PHE A 375 1.76 -11.95 6.80
C PHE A 375 2.41 -10.62 6.42
N ASN A 376 3.41 -10.20 7.18
CA ASN A 376 4.17 -9.01 6.79
C ASN A 376 4.93 -9.31 5.48
N PRO A 377 4.95 -8.39 4.51
CA PRO A 377 5.84 -8.50 3.36
C PRO A 377 7.32 -8.69 3.75
N ILE A 378 7.76 -8.05 4.85
CA ILE A 378 9.08 -8.28 5.43
C ILE A 378 8.88 -9.15 6.68
N ASP A 379 9.04 -10.45 6.53
CA ASP A 379 8.68 -11.49 7.51
C ASP A 379 9.85 -12.01 8.36
N HIS A 380 11.06 -11.54 8.10
CA HIS A 380 12.29 -11.94 8.79
C HIS A 380 12.81 -10.82 9.71
N GLN A 381 11.92 -9.95 10.15
CA GLN A 381 12.26 -8.86 11.06
C GLN A 381 12.58 -9.37 12.46
N GLY A 382 13.35 -8.58 13.20
CA GLY A 382 13.50 -8.76 14.65
C GLY A 382 12.26 -8.32 15.44
N GLY A 383 12.34 -8.38 16.77
CA GLY A 383 11.33 -7.80 17.65
C GLY A 383 9.96 -8.47 17.53
N THR A 384 8.89 -7.67 17.67
CA THR A 384 7.51 -8.18 17.81
C THR A 384 6.70 -8.04 16.52
N TRP A 385 7.33 -7.98 15.35
CA TRP A 385 6.70 -7.62 14.06
C TRP A 385 5.43 -8.41 13.69
N HIS A 386 5.30 -9.65 14.17
CA HIS A 386 4.15 -10.54 13.94
C HIS A 386 2.89 -10.18 14.74
N ILE A 387 3.00 -9.34 15.79
CA ILE A 387 1.86 -8.95 16.62
C ILE A 387 0.96 -7.95 15.85
N ASP A 388 -0.36 -8.07 15.96
CA ASP A 388 -1.26 -7.11 15.34
C ASP A 388 -1.26 -5.74 16.06
N ARG A 389 -1.37 -4.65 15.29
CA ARG A 389 -1.36 -3.27 15.83
C ARG A 389 -2.50 -2.42 15.28
N ALA A 390 -2.76 -1.32 15.96
CA ALA A 390 -3.78 -0.33 15.63
C ALA A 390 -3.45 0.46 14.35
N GLY A 391 -3.73 -0.14 13.19
CA GLY A 391 -3.70 0.52 11.88
C GLY A 391 -2.32 0.59 11.21
N TRP A 392 -1.34 -0.18 11.66
CA TRP A 392 -0.02 -0.25 11.04
C TRP A 392 0.68 -1.59 11.30
N ARG A 393 1.73 -1.87 10.52
CA ARG A 393 2.65 -3.00 10.71
C ARG A 393 4.09 -2.48 10.57
N PRO A 394 5.06 -2.97 11.36
CA PRO A 394 6.49 -2.66 11.14
C PRO A 394 6.93 -3.01 9.70
N GLY A 395 7.76 -2.19 9.08
CA GLY A 395 8.24 -2.42 7.71
C GLY A 395 7.24 -2.11 6.60
N CYS A 396 6.10 -1.47 6.89
CA CYS A 396 5.03 -1.21 5.93
C CYS A 396 4.70 0.30 5.78
N LEU A 397 4.16 0.65 4.60
CA LEU A 397 3.37 1.86 4.43
C LEU A 397 2.06 1.74 5.23
N VAL A 398 1.63 2.84 5.83
CA VAL A 398 0.31 2.89 6.47
C VAL A 398 -0.75 3.09 5.39
N ARG A 399 -1.71 2.16 5.35
CA ARG A 399 -2.82 2.20 4.40
C ARG A 399 -3.87 3.23 4.82
N PRO A 400 -4.37 4.07 3.90
CA PRO A 400 -5.44 4.99 4.22
C PRO A 400 -6.77 4.26 4.36
N TRP A 401 -7.65 4.79 5.21
CA TRP A 401 -9.08 4.49 5.17
C TRP A 401 -9.76 5.53 4.30
N ILE A 402 -10.33 5.05 3.19
CA ILE A 402 -11.02 5.85 2.19
C ILE A 402 -12.48 5.43 2.18
N VAL A 403 -13.37 6.40 2.24
CA VAL A 403 -14.83 6.18 2.31
C VAL A 403 -15.54 7.20 1.43
N ASP A 404 -16.40 6.74 0.54
CA ASP A 404 -17.33 7.63 -0.18
C ASP A 404 -18.38 8.18 0.79
N VAL A 405 -18.44 9.51 0.92
CA VAL A 405 -19.37 10.20 1.82
C VAL A 405 -20.43 10.97 1.02
N PRO A 406 -21.61 11.25 1.60
CA PRO A 406 -22.60 12.07 0.93
C PRO A 406 -22.02 13.41 0.50
N ALA A 407 -22.21 13.75 -0.77
CA ALA A 407 -21.88 15.04 -1.33
C ALA A 407 -23.13 15.64 -1.96
N GLU A 408 -23.48 16.85 -1.56
CA GLU A 408 -24.53 17.62 -2.20
C GLU A 408 -24.01 19.02 -2.49
N ALA A 409 -24.05 19.39 -3.77
CA ALA A 409 -23.57 20.65 -4.29
C ALA A 409 -24.12 21.82 -3.46
N GLY A 410 -23.23 22.73 -3.07
CA GLY A 410 -23.61 23.93 -2.32
C GLY A 410 -24.17 23.66 -0.92
N LYS A 411 -24.15 22.44 -0.37
CA LYS A 411 -24.55 22.17 1.02
C LYS A 411 -23.37 22.01 1.97
N THR A 412 -23.65 22.15 3.26
CA THR A 412 -22.65 21.91 4.32
C THR A 412 -22.67 20.43 4.69
N LEU A 413 -21.53 19.77 4.57
CA LEU A 413 -21.31 18.42 5.06
C LEU A 413 -20.74 18.48 6.48
N LYS A 414 -21.47 17.91 7.44
CA LYS A 414 -20.98 17.70 8.81
C LYS A 414 -20.27 16.35 8.90
N LEU A 415 -19.06 16.36 9.46
CA LEU A 415 -18.16 15.22 9.63
C LEU A 415 -17.80 15.08 11.11
N ASP A 416 -17.99 13.90 11.67
CA ASP A 416 -17.64 13.59 13.06
C ASP A 416 -16.91 12.25 13.12
N TYR A 417 -15.69 12.25 13.65
CA TYR A 417 -14.91 11.04 13.86
C TYR A 417 -14.96 10.64 15.33
N THR A 418 -15.41 9.42 15.59
CA THR A 418 -15.44 8.83 16.93
C THR A 418 -14.53 7.60 16.97
N ALA A 419 -13.56 7.60 17.88
CA ALA A 419 -12.89 6.37 18.29
C ALA A 419 -13.68 5.70 19.41
N GLU A 420 -13.68 4.37 19.44
CA GLU A 420 -14.22 3.61 20.57
C GLU A 420 -13.67 4.16 21.90
N PRO A 421 -14.49 4.32 22.95
CA PRO A 421 -13.96 4.72 24.24
C PRO A 421 -12.93 3.73 24.80
N TYR A 422 -11.89 4.29 25.39
CA TYR A 422 -10.86 3.58 26.13
C TYR A 422 -10.52 4.41 27.36
N SER A 423 -10.07 3.76 28.41
CA SER A 423 -9.56 4.43 29.61
C SER A 423 -8.39 3.60 30.12
N ALA A 424 -7.27 4.28 30.41
CA ALA A 424 -6.13 3.64 31.03
C ALA A 424 -5.55 4.53 32.13
N ASN A 425 -5.18 3.89 33.23
CA ASN A 425 -4.41 4.54 34.29
C ASN A 425 -2.93 4.59 33.86
N PHE A 426 -2.57 5.62 33.10
CA PHE A 426 -1.20 5.87 32.68
C PHE A 426 -0.34 6.26 33.88
N LYS A 427 0.72 5.49 34.16
CA LYS A 427 1.74 5.91 35.13
C LYS A 427 2.52 7.08 34.53
N LYS A 428 2.81 8.08 35.36
CA LYS A 428 3.82 9.11 35.06
C LYS A 428 5.21 8.52 35.29
N ASP A 429 6.18 8.88 34.46
CA ASP A 429 7.58 8.60 34.74
C ASP A 429 8.10 9.48 35.91
N SER A 430 9.36 9.27 36.30
CA SER A 430 10.01 10.02 37.38
C SER A 430 10.16 11.52 37.09
N GLN A 431 9.95 11.96 35.85
CA GLN A 431 9.89 13.37 35.46
C GLN A 431 8.45 13.90 35.32
N GLY A 432 7.44 13.14 35.77
CA GLY A 432 6.04 13.53 35.69
C GLY A 432 5.42 13.41 34.29
N ARG A 433 6.14 12.87 33.29
CA ARG A 433 5.63 12.67 31.93
C ARG A 433 4.80 11.40 31.91
N GLY A 434 3.52 11.52 31.59
CA GLY A 434 2.68 10.35 31.38
C GLY A 434 3.13 9.60 30.13
N TYR A 435 3.26 8.27 30.21
CA TYR A 435 3.16 7.48 29.00
C TYR A 435 1.74 7.65 28.45
N HIS A 436 1.60 8.19 27.25
CA HIS A 436 0.27 8.46 26.69
C HIS A 436 0.00 7.54 25.51
N ALA A 437 -1.12 6.83 25.58
CA ALA A 437 -1.73 6.28 24.39
C ALA A 437 -2.21 7.44 23.52
N GLN A 438 -1.97 7.34 22.22
CA GLN A 438 -2.31 8.40 21.28
C GLN A 438 -2.57 7.85 19.89
N HIS A 439 -3.44 8.51 19.14
CA HIS A 439 -3.60 8.28 17.72
C HIS A 439 -2.86 9.38 16.95
N PHE A 440 -1.98 8.99 16.04
CA PHE A 440 -1.46 9.92 15.04
C PHE A 440 -2.44 9.89 13.88
N ALA A 441 -3.00 11.05 13.55
CA ALA A 441 -4.05 11.18 12.56
C ALA A 441 -3.66 12.21 11.50
N ALA A 442 -3.98 11.90 10.25
CA ALA A 442 -4.04 12.84 9.15
C ALA A 442 -5.28 12.51 8.32
N SER A 443 -6.13 13.49 8.05
CA SER A 443 -7.35 13.27 7.29
C SER A 443 -7.76 14.50 6.50
N CYS A 444 -8.40 14.25 5.36
CA CYS A 444 -8.96 15.28 4.52
C CYS A 444 -10.24 14.78 3.84
N LEU A 445 -11.06 15.72 3.40
CA LEU A 445 -12.13 15.48 2.45
C LEU A 445 -11.60 15.77 1.05
N LEU A 446 -11.69 14.77 0.17
CA LEU A 446 -11.41 14.88 -1.26
C LEU A 446 -12.74 15.16 -1.96
N VAL A 447 -12.82 16.20 -2.77
CA VAL A 447 -14.05 16.60 -3.47
C VAL A 447 -13.79 16.61 -4.97
N TYR A 448 -14.66 15.91 -5.68
CA TYR A 448 -14.61 15.63 -7.12
C TYR A 448 -15.77 16.33 -7.85
N ASP A 449 -15.63 16.50 -9.16
CA ASP A 449 -16.54 17.21 -10.06
C ASP A 449 -16.85 16.41 -11.32
#